data_AF-A0A4U1JPD8-F1
#
_entry.id   AF-A0A4U1JPD8-F1
#
_cell.length_a   1.000
_cell.length_b   1.000
_cell.length_c   1.000
_cell.angle_alpha   90.00
_cell.angle_beta   90.00
_cell.angle_gamma   90.00
#
_symmetry.space_group_name_H-M   'P 1'
#
loop_
_entity.id
_entity.type
_entity.pdbx_description
1 polymer ?
#
loop_
_entity_poly.entity_id
_entity_poly.type
_entity_poly.pdbx_seq_one_letter_code
_entity_poly.pdbx_strand_id
1 'polypeptide(L)'
;MQLKPPADEVAEIRAEIARLRAREGALREILLRDAEMPKIGRFHTVDLVTSRQRIFDPRLLPEAIRLDPAYTREKVTRVLRATRKGPVQPAESADRLALPPRNAPQARLFAGQQPH
;
A
#
# COMPACT_ATOMS: atom_id res chain seq x y z
N MET A 1 -17.70 -28.92 13.99
CA MET A 1 -16.69 -28.32 13.10
C MET A 1 -16.74 -26.81 13.28
N GLN A 2 -15.90 -26.28 14.17
CA GLN A 2 -15.48 -24.88 14.17
C GLN A 2 -13.98 -24.90 14.38
N LEU A 3 -13.18 -24.57 13.38
CA LEU A 3 -13.10 -23.35 12.54
C LEU A 3 -11.91 -22.57 13.10
N LYS A 4 -10.87 -22.45 12.26
CA LYS A 4 -9.73 -21.57 12.53
C LYS A 4 -10.24 -20.20 13.02
N PRO A 5 -9.50 -19.51 13.91
CA PRO A 5 -9.84 -18.14 14.27
C PRO A 5 -10.10 -17.32 13.00
N PRO A 6 -11.18 -16.51 12.93
CA PRO A 6 -11.52 -15.78 11.70
C PRO A 6 -10.38 -14.90 11.17
N ALA A 7 -9.49 -14.41 12.06
CA ALA A 7 -8.29 -13.67 11.68
C ALA A 7 -7.29 -14.52 10.88
N ASP A 8 -7.09 -15.78 11.27
CA ASP A 8 -6.19 -16.72 10.60
C ASP A 8 -6.79 -17.16 9.26
N GLU A 9 -8.09 -17.45 9.21
CA GLU A 9 -8.78 -17.78 7.97
C GLU A 9 -8.73 -16.62 6.96
N VAL A 10 -8.96 -15.38 7.40
CA VAL A 10 -8.79 -14.20 6.55
C VAL A 10 -7.35 -14.04 6.06
N ALA A 11 -6.35 -14.35 6.90
CA ALA A 11 -4.95 -14.28 6.51
C ALA A 11 -4.62 -15.33 5.43
N GLU A 12 -5.09 -16.56 5.60
CA GLU A 12 -4.92 -17.65 4.64
C GLU A 12 -5.60 -17.36 3.29
N ILE A 13 -6.86 -16.91 3.32
CA ILE A 13 -7.59 -16.52 2.09
C ILE A 13 -6.85 -15.38 1.38
N ARG A 14 -6.34 -14.39 2.10
CA ARG A 14 -5.57 -13.29 1.49
C ARG A 14 -4.26 -13.76 0.88
N ALA A 15 -3.57 -14.70 1.51
CA ALA A 15 -2.37 -15.31 0.94
C ALA A 15 -2.69 -16.07 -0.35
N GLU A 16 -3.80 -16.81 -0.37
CA GLU A 16 -4.24 -17.53 -1.56
C GLU A 16 -4.66 -16.59 -2.69
N ILE A 17 -5.43 -15.53 -2.37
CA ILE A 17 -5.76 -14.47 -3.34
C ILE A 17 -4.47 -13.85 -3.90
N ALA A 18 -3.48 -13.55 -3.06
CA ALA A 18 -2.21 -12.98 -3.52
C ALA A 18 -1.46 -13.93 -4.48
N ARG A 19 -1.43 -15.23 -4.16
CA ARG A 19 -0.85 -16.27 -5.03
C ARG A 19 -1.56 -16.34 -6.39
N LEU A 20 -2.89 -16.37 -6.37
CA LEU A 20 -3.70 -16.43 -7.59
C LEU A 20 -3.55 -15.15 -8.42
N ARG A 21 -3.52 -13.97 -7.79
CA ARG A 21 -3.26 -12.68 -8.45
C ARG A 21 -1.88 -12.62 -9.09
N ALA A 22 -0.85 -13.16 -8.43
CA ALA A 22 0.49 -13.23 -9.01
C ALA A 22 0.50 -14.12 -10.27
N ARG A 23 -0.18 -15.27 -10.21
CA ARG A 23 -0.31 -16.17 -11.37
C ARG A 23 -1.13 -15.54 -12.51
N GLU A 24 -2.24 -14.90 -12.18
CA GLU A 24 -3.07 -14.15 -13.14
C GLU A 24 -2.25 -13.05 -13.81
N GLY A 25 -1.49 -12.28 -13.03
CA GLY A 25 -0.60 -11.23 -13.55
C GLY A 25 0.43 -11.76 -14.54
N ALA A 26 1.07 -12.88 -14.23
CA ALA A 26 2.01 -13.52 -15.15
C ALA A 26 1.36 -13.96 -16.47
N LEU A 27 0.16 -14.56 -16.41
CA LEU A 27 -0.59 -14.95 -17.62
C LEU A 27 -1.04 -13.72 -18.43
N ARG A 28 -1.49 -12.67 -17.74
CA ARG A 28 -1.90 -11.42 -18.39
C ARG A 28 -0.75 -10.75 -19.12
N GLU A 29 0.43 -10.68 -18.50
CA GLU A 29 1.63 -10.12 -19.13
C GLU A 29 1.98 -10.86 -20.42
N ILE A 30 1.89 -12.20 -20.41
CA ILE A 30 2.13 -13.01 -21.60
C ILE A 30 1.11 -12.65 -22.71
N LEU A 31 -0.18 -12.61 -22.37
CA LEU A 31 -1.27 -12.31 -23.33
C LEU A 31 -1.24 -10.87 -23.87
N LEU A 32 -0.63 -9.93 -23.14
CA LEU A 32 -0.46 -8.55 -23.58
C LEU A 32 0.79 -8.34 -24.43
N ARG A 33 1.87 -9.09 -24.17
CA ARG A 33 3.15 -8.95 -24.89
C ARG A 33 3.12 -9.61 -26.26
N ASP A 34 2.50 -10.78 -26.36
CA ASP A 34 2.44 -11.54 -27.60
C ASP A 34 1.09 -11.33 -28.29
N ALA A 35 1.08 -10.50 -29.34
CA ALA A 35 -0.11 -10.19 -30.11
C ALA A 35 -0.63 -11.39 -30.93
N GLU A 36 0.25 -12.32 -31.28
CA GLU A 36 -0.06 -13.52 -32.08
C GLU A 36 -0.54 -14.69 -31.21
N MET A 37 -0.40 -14.58 -29.89
CA MET A 37 -0.88 -15.59 -28.95
C MET A 37 -2.41 -15.75 -29.07
N PRO A 38 -2.93 -16.97 -29.26
CA PRO A 38 -4.36 -17.22 -29.28
C PRO A 38 -4.98 -16.84 -27.93
N LYS A 39 -5.93 -15.90 -27.95
CA LYS A 39 -6.69 -15.50 -26.76
C LYS A 39 -7.93 -16.38 -26.52
N ILE A 40 -8.01 -17.51 -27.21
CA ILE A 40 -9.10 -18.47 -27.14
C ILE A 40 -8.53 -19.78 -26.59
N GLY A 41 -9.04 -20.20 -25.44
CA GLY A 41 -8.76 -21.50 -24.84
C GLY A 41 -9.89 -22.49 -25.10
N ARG A 42 -9.73 -23.72 -24.58
CA ARG A 42 -10.70 -24.82 -24.73
C ARG A 42 -12.10 -24.49 -24.19
N PHE A 43 -12.19 -23.66 -23.15
CA PHE A 43 -13.43 -23.35 -22.44
C PHE A 43 -13.68 -21.85 -22.26
N HIS A 44 -12.70 -20.99 -22.58
CA HIS A 44 -12.75 -19.56 -22.25
C HIS A 44 -12.06 -18.73 -23.33
N THR A 45 -12.55 -17.52 -23.58
CA THR A 45 -11.94 -16.52 -24.47
C THR A 45 -11.57 -15.28 -23.66
N VAL A 46 -10.47 -14.62 -24.02
CA VAL A 46 -9.95 -13.40 -23.38
C VAL A 46 -9.95 -12.25 -24.38
N ASP A 47 -10.74 -11.21 -24.11
CA ASP A 47 -10.80 -10.02 -24.95
C ASP A 47 -9.99 -8.87 -24.37
N LEU A 48 -9.24 -8.16 -25.22
CA LEU A 48 -8.56 -6.91 -24.82
C LEU A 48 -9.50 -5.73 -25.07
N VAL A 49 -10.21 -5.31 -24.02
CA VAL A 49 -11.09 -4.14 -24.08
C VAL A 49 -10.34 -2.89 -23.65
N THR A 50 -10.19 -1.93 -24.56
CA THR A 50 -9.64 -0.60 -24.24
C THR A 50 -10.79 0.38 -24.02
N SER A 51 -10.95 0.87 -22.79
CA SER A 51 -11.92 1.92 -22.46
C SER A 51 -11.20 3.23 -22.20
N ARG A 52 -11.65 4.31 -22.84
CA ARG A 52 -11.19 5.68 -22.57
C ARG A 52 -12.31 6.42 -21.87
N GLN A 53 -12.01 6.94 -20.68
CA GLN A 53 -12.96 7.70 -19.88
C GLN A 53 -12.35 9.06 -19.53
N ARG A 54 -13.15 10.11 -19.65
CA ARG A 54 -12.78 11.44 -19.17
C ARG A 54 -13.04 11.48 -17.66
N ILE A 55 -11.97 11.47 -16.89
CA ILE A 55 -12.02 11.59 -15.42
C ILE A 55 -11.86 13.06 -15.02
N PHE A 56 -12.62 13.48 -14.00
CA PHE A 56 -12.41 14.77 -13.36
C PHE A 56 -11.14 14.69 -12.48
N ASP A 57 -10.19 15.61 -12.68
CA ASP A 57 -8.98 15.71 -11.86
C ASP A 57 -9.07 16.92 -10.91
N PRO A 58 -9.33 16.70 -9.61
CA PRO A 58 -9.42 17.79 -8.63
C PRO A 58 -8.14 18.60 -8.46
N ARG A 59 -6.97 18.11 -8.92
CA ARG A 59 -5.69 18.81 -8.80
C ARG A 59 -5.55 19.97 -9.78
N LEU A 60 -6.32 19.94 -10.87
CA LEU A 60 -6.35 21.00 -11.88
C LEU A 60 -7.33 22.12 -11.51
N LEU A 61 -8.03 22.01 -10.38
CA LEU A 61 -8.90 23.06 -9.89
C LEU A 61 -8.09 24.25 -9.36
N PRO A 62 -8.61 25.48 -9.54
CA PRO A 62 -8.10 26.65 -8.82
C PRO A 62 -8.08 26.40 -7.31
N GLU A 63 -7.08 26.98 -6.64
CA GLU A 63 -6.90 26.84 -5.19
C GLU A 63 -8.14 27.26 -4.39
N ALA A 64 -8.83 28.31 -4.86
CA ALA A 64 -10.05 28.82 -4.26
C ALA A 64 -11.17 27.77 -4.15
N ILE A 65 -11.31 26.85 -5.11
CA ILE A 65 -12.33 25.79 -5.08
C ILE A 65 -11.80 24.55 -4.34
N ARG A 66 -10.51 24.24 -4.51
CA ARG A 66 -9.89 23.04 -3.94
C ARG A 66 -9.79 23.09 -2.42
N LEU A 67 -9.59 24.28 -1.84
CA LEU A 67 -9.49 24.49 -0.40
C LEU A 67 -10.82 24.89 0.25
N ASP A 68 -11.86 25.14 -0.54
CA ASP A 68 -13.17 25.50 -0.02
C ASP A 68 -13.81 24.31 0.72
N PRO A 69 -14.09 24.44 2.03
CA PRO A 69 -14.76 23.39 2.81
C PRO A 69 -16.14 23.00 2.27
N ALA A 70 -16.83 23.90 1.55
CA ALA A 70 -18.15 23.62 0.97
C ALA A 70 -18.11 22.49 -0.09
N TYR A 71 -16.96 22.27 -0.72
CA TYR A 71 -16.74 21.21 -1.71
C TYR A 71 -15.94 20.02 -1.16
N THR A 72 -15.73 19.94 0.15
CA THR A 72 -14.99 18.86 0.81
C THR A 72 -15.93 18.00 1.66
N ARG A 73 -15.68 16.69 1.71
CA ARG A 73 -16.37 15.78 2.62
C ARG A 73 -15.39 14.81 3.26
N GLU A 74 -15.69 14.40 4.47
CA GLU A 74 -14.99 13.31 5.12
C GLU A 74 -15.43 11.97 4.50
N LYS A 75 -14.45 11.15 4.10
CA LYS A 75 -14.68 9.77 3.64
C LYS A 75 -14.00 8.80 4.59
N VAL A 76 -14.77 8.16 5.46
CA VAL A 76 -14.26 7.13 6.37
C VAL A 76 -14.18 5.79 5.64
N THR A 77 -12.97 5.23 5.52
CA THR A 77 -12.75 3.89 4.95
C THR A 77 -12.14 2.99 6.02
N ARG A 78 -12.84 1.92 6.40
CA ARG A 78 -12.34 0.91 7.35
C ARG A 78 -11.71 -0.24 6.59
N VAL A 79 -10.42 -0.52 6.85
CA VAL A 79 -9.67 -1.56 6.16
C VAL A 79 -9.15 -2.57 7.19
N LEU A 80 -9.56 -3.83 7.05
CA LEU A 80 -8.98 -4.92 7.82
C LEU A 80 -7.57 -5.22 7.29
N ARG A 81 -6.58 -5.31 8.18
CA ARG A 81 -5.19 -5.70 7.85
C ARG A 81 -4.84 -6.96 8.65
N ALA A 82 -4.49 -8.03 7.96
CA ALA A 82 -3.91 -9.22 8.57
C ALA A 82 -2.39 -9.06 8.59
N THR A 83 -1.79 -9.13 9.77
CA THR A 83 -0.32 -9.15 9.95
C THR A 83 0.02 -10.36 10.80
N ARG A 84 1.18 -10.98 10.54
CA ARG A 84 1.65 -12.09 11.37
C ARG A 84 1.97 -11.51 12.76
N LYS A 85 1.35 -12.05 13.80
CA LYS A 85 1.76 -11.76 15.18
C LYS A 85 3.19 -12.30 15.34
N GLY A 86 4.18 -11.41 15.47
CA GLY A 86 5.54 -11.80 15.85
C GLY A 86 5.54 -12.44 17.24
N PRO A 87 6.63 -13.13 17.64
CA PRO A 87 6.75 -13.56 19.02
C PRO A 87 6.62 -12.32 19.91
N VAL A 88 5.66 -12.36 20.82
CA VAL A 88 5.65 -11.44 21.96
C VAL A 88 6.91 -11.80 22.73
N GLN A 89 8.00 -11.08 22.51
CA GLN A 89 9.04 -11.04 23.53
C GLN A 89 8.30 -10.53 24.76
N PRO A 90 8.26 -11.30 25.87
CA PRO A 90 7.85 -10.71 27.12
C PRO A 90 8.71 -9.48 27.29
N ALA A 91 8.08 -8.34 27.55
CA ALA A 91 8.78 -7.17 28.04
C ALA A 91 9.35 -7.54 29.42
N GLU A 92 10.42 -8.32 29.44
CA GLU A 92 11.28 -8.46 30.60
C GLU A 92 11.93 -7.09 30.80
N SER A 93 11.51 -6.46 31.89
CA SER A 93 12.25 -5.42 32.59
C SER A 93 12.19 -4.02 31.96
N ALA A 94 11.03 -3.39 32.11
CA ALA A 94 11.03 -2.00 32.59
C ALA A 94 11.64 -1.95 34.01
N ASP A 95 12.96 -2.10 34.13
CA ASP A 95 13.78 -1.50 35.19
C ASP A 95 15.25 -1.87 34.98
N ARG A 96 15.99 -1.03 34.26
CA ARG A 96 17.43 -0.86 34.48
C ARG A 96 17.83 0.51 33.96
N LEU A 97 17.58 1.47 34.85
CA LEU A 97 18.34 2.70 35.04
C LEU A 97 18.42 3.63 33.83
N ALA A 98 17.56 4.66 33.89
CA ALA A 98 17.76 5.93 33.24
C ALA A 98 19.20 6.44 33.51
N LEU A 99 20.06 6.35 32.51
CA LEU A 99 21.25 7.18 32.42
C LEU A 99 20.83 8.54 31.84
N PRO A 100 21.19 9.67 32.47
CA PRO A 100 20.87 10.98 31.92
C PRO A 100 21.58 11.17 30.56
N PRO A 101 20.99 11.93 29.62
CA PRO A 101 21.66 12.23 28.35
C PRO A 101 22.95 13.02 28.66
N ARG A 102 24.11 12.43 28.31
CA ARG A 102 25.35 13.19 28.21
C ARG A 102 25.16 14.25 27.13
N ASN A 103 25.03 15.50 27.56
CA ASN A 103 25.19 16.68 26.74
C ASN A 103 26.53 16.58 25.99
N ALA A 104 26.49 16.28 24.70
CA ALA A 104 27.60 16.52 23.79
C ALA A 104 27.28 17.80 22.99
N PRO A 105 28.18 18.79 22.93
CA PRO A 105 27.92 20.05 22.26
C PRO A 105 27.75 19.80 20.76
N GLN A 106 26.67 20.35 20.19
CA GLN A 106 26.51 20.47 18.75
C GLN A 106 27.67 21.32 18.23
N ALA A 107 28.61 20.68 17.52
CA ALA A 107 29.56 21.38 16.69
C ALA A 107 28.77 22.12 15.62
N ARG A 108 28.54 23.41 15.88
CA ARG A 108 28.12 24.40 14.90
C ARG A 108 29.20 24.49 13.82
N LEU A 109 29.09 23.68 12.76
CA LEU A 109 29.75 23.96 11.50
C LEU A 109 28.91 25.01 10.76
N PHE A 110 29.02 26.26 11.23
CA PHE A 110 28.86 27.41 10.36
C PHE A 110 30.15 27.54 9.56
N ALA A 111 30.09 27.38 8.25
CA ALA A 111 31.16 27.75 7.33
C ALA A 111 30.55 28.50 6.14
N GLY A 112 30.76 29.82 6.12
CA GLY A 112 30.62 30.77 5.00
C GLY A 112 29.18 31.05 4.50
N GLN A 113 28.64 32.26 4.40
CA GLN A 113 29.18 33.55 3.88
C GLN A 113 30.19 33.33 2.74
N GLN A 114 30.02 33.84 1.51
CA GLN A 114 29.13 34.87 0.96
C GLN A 114 29.26 34.82 -0.60
N PRO A 115 28.54 35.67 -1.36
CA PRO A 115 28.28 35.53 -2.79
C PRO A 115 29.37 36.15 -3.69
N HIS A 116 29.32 35.80 -4.97
CA HIS A 116 29.73 36.65 -6.10
C HIS A 116 28.68 36.56 -7.21
#